data_AF-A0A1S8X5K2-F1
#
_entry.id   AF-A0A1S8X5K2-F1
#
_cell.length_a   1.000
_cell.length_b   1.000
_cell.length_c   1.000
_cell.angle_alpha   90.00
_cell.angle_beta   90.00
_cell.angle_gamma   90.00
#
_symmetry.space_group_name_H-M   'P 1'
#
loop_
_entity.id
_entity.type
_entity.pdbx_description
1 polymer ?
#
loop_
_entity_poly.entity_id
_entity_poly.type
_entity_poly.pdbx_seq_one_letter_code
_entity_poly.pdbx_strand_id
1 'polypeptide(L)'
;MAKGFIDCPEIMWMVRRMKATLVHTPTEYLEKHNTYRTRLLRGDVSGQLQPRIMPNLTWSWRLASEAEASASRCKVNSDEIPATENIFASVSRTVK
;
A
#
# COMPACT_ATOMS: atom_id res chain seq x y z
N MET A 1 -6.47 9.04 30.46
CA MET A 1 -6.48 9.37 29.01
C MET A 1 -5.05 9.32 28.51
N ALA A 2 -4.59 8.16 28.05
CA ALA A 2 -3.24 8.02 27.50
C ALA A 2 -3.31 8.34 26.00
N LYS A 3 -2.68 9.44 25.60
CA LYS A 3 -2.46 9.79 24.20
C LYS A 3 -1.57 8.70 23.60
N GLY A 4 -2.13 7.90 22.70
CA GLY A 4 -1.34 6.97 21.89
C GLY A 4 -0.39 7.79 21.04
N PHE A 5 0.89 7.76 21.41
CA PHE A 5 1.97 8.33 20.64
C PHE A 5 2.07 7.51 19.35
N ILE A 6 1.68 8.09 18.21
CA ILE A 6 2.01 7.52 16.91
C ILE A 6 3.51 7.75 16.77
N ASP A 7 4.29 6.72 17.13
CA ASP A 7 5.67 6.64 16.72
C ASP A 7 5.66 6.61 15.18
N CYS A 8 5.99 7.76 14.57
CA CYS A 8 6.42 7.82 13.18
C CYS A 8 7.96 7.92 13.07
N PRO A 9 8.76 6.94 13.54
CA PRO A 9 10.17 6.87 13.21
C PRO A 9 10.46 5.85 12.08
N GLU A 10 9.59 5.74 11.07
CA GLU A 10 9.91 5.04 9.81
C GLU A 10 9.52 5.79 8.53
N ILE A 11 9.21 7.10 8.61
CA ILE A 11 9.09 7.96 7.42
C ILE A 11 10.28 8.94 7.28
N MET A 12 11.27 8.84 8.18
CA MET A 12 12.51 9.63 8.17
C MET A 12 13.78 8.76 8.25
N TRP A 13 13.82 7.62 7.55
CA TRP A 13 15.04 6.82 7.39
C TRP A 13 15.71 6.93 6.00
N MET A 14 15.43 7.98 5.24
CA MET A 14 16.02 8.14 3.89
C MET A 14 17.29 8.99 3.77
N VAL A 15 17.94 9.48 4.85
CA VAL A 15 19.19 10.28 4.67
C VAL A 15 20.41 9.85 5.48
N ARG A 16 20.33 8.89 6.41
CA ARG A 16 21.55 8.40 7.09
C ARG A 16 21.50 6.92 7.40
N ARG A 17 21.99 6.12 6.44
CA ARG A 17 22.82 4.91 6.60
C ARG A 17 22.49 3.94 5.45
N MET A 18 23.37 3.89 4.45
CA MET A 18 23.40 2.86 3.42
C MET A 18 23.46 1.47 4.07
N LYS A 19 22.34 0.75 4.15
CA LYS A 19 22.27 -0.72 4.16
C LYS A 19 20.93 -1.15 3.59
N ALA A 20 20.97 -1.60 2.33
CA ALA A 20 19.97 -2.37 1.59
C ALA A 20 18.64 -2.64 2.32
N THR A 21 17.67 -1.76 2.16
CA THR A 21 16.25 -2.03 2.40
C THR A 21 15.50 -1.90 1.08
N LEU A 22 14.64 -2.89 0.81
CA LEU A 22 13.86 -3.07 -0.41
C LEU A 22 13.06 -1.81 -0.76
N VAL A 23 13.64 -0.93 -1.58
CA VAL A 23 12.85 0.07 -2.30
C VAL A 23 12.05 -0.69 -3.33
N HIS A 24 10.79 -0.95 -3.03
CA HIS A 24 9.93 -1.58 -4.02
C HIS A 24 9.83 -0.67 -5.25
N THR A 25 10.21 -1.21 -6.40
CA THR A 25 10.18 -0.42 -7.64
C THR A 25 8.73 -0.27 -8.11
N PRO A 26 8.40 0.80 -8.87
CA PRO A 26 7.10 0.93 -9.54
C PRO A 26 6.67 -0.35 -10.27
N THR A 27 7.63 -1.04 -10.88
CA THR A 27 7.44 -2.31 -11.58
C THR A 27 6.99 -3.43 -10.65
N GLU A 28 7.56 -3.58 -9.46
CA GLU A 28 7.18 -4.65 -8.53
C GLU A 28 5.75 -4.48 -8.00
N TYR A 29 5.33 -3.25 -7.68
CA TYR A 29 3.94 -3.01 -7.29
C TYR A 29 2.99 -3.33 -8.44
N LEU A 30 3.29 -2.85 -9.65
CA LEU A 30 2.44 -3.08 -10.81
C LEU A 30 2.33 -4.58 -11.15
N GLU A 31 3.44 -5.31 -11.12
CA GLU A 31 3.51 -6.74 -11.40
C GLU A 31 2.72 -7.55 -10.37
N LYS A 32 2.85 -7.25 -9.07
CA LYS A 32 2.08 -7.91 -8.02
C LYS A 32 0.58 -7.73 -8.22
N HIS A 33 0.13 -6.51 -8.53
CA HIS A 33 -1.28 -6.24 -8.80
C HIS A 33 -1.78 -7.00 -10.02
N ASN A 34 -1.06 -6.92 -11.14
CA ASN A 34 -1.48 -7.58 -12.40
C ASN A 34 -1.41 -9.11 -12.30
N THR A 35 -0.47 -9.66 -11.54
CA THR A 35 -0.41 -11.10 -11.24
C THR A 35 -1.65 -11.54 -10.47
N TYR A 36 -2.03 -10.81 -9.42
CA TYR A 36 -3.23 -11.14 -8.64
C TYR A 36 -4.52 -11.00 -9.47
N ARG A 37 -4.63 -9.95 -10.28
CA ARG A 37 -5.75 -9.75 -11.21
C ARG A 37 -5.88 -10.89 -12.22
N THR A 38 -4.76 -11.38 -12.74
CA THR A 38 -4.74 -12.54 -13.64
C THR A 38 -5.24 -13.81 -12.93
N ARG A 39 -4.85 -14.02 -11.67
CA ARG A 39 -5.34 -15.15 -10.86
C ARG A 39 -6.84 -15.06 -10.59
N LEU A 40 -7.35 -13.86 -10.29
CA LEU A 40 -8.79 -13.63 -10.12
C LEU A 40 -9.54 -13.99 -11.40
N LEU A 41 -9.09 -13.49 -12.55
CA LEU A 41 -9.70 -13.77 -13.86
C LEU A 41 -9.75 -15.27 -14.19
N ARG A 42 -8.73 -16.04 -13.76
CA ARG A 42 -8.69 -17.50 -13.93
C ARG A 42 -9.55 -18.27 -12.94
N GLY A 43 -10.05 -17.62 -11.89
CA GLY A 43 -10.75 -18.30 -10.78
C GLY A 43 -9.80 -19.00 -9.80
N ASP A 44 -8.49 -18.67 -9.83
CA ASP A 44 -7.45 -19.30 -9.01
C ASP A 44 -7.34 -18.71 -7.59
N VAL A 45 -8.36 -17.97 -7.15
CA VAL A 45 -8.42 -17.28 -5.86
C VAL A 45 -9.64 -17.77 -5.10
N SER A 46 -9.39 -18.60 -4.08
CA SER A 46 -10.45 -19.19 -3.26
C SER A 46 -11.32 -18.13 -2.59
N GLY A 47 -12.63 -18.35 -2.55
CA GLY A 47 -13.61 -17.45 -1.93
C GLY A 47 -13.95 -16.20 -2.74
N GLN A 48 -13.36 -16.02 -3.92
CA GLN A 48 -13.67 -14.90 -4.82
C GLN A 48 -14.39 -15.42 -6.07
N LEU A 49 -15.43 -14.70 -6.52
CA LEU A 49 -16.11 -15.03 -7.76
C LEU A 49 -15.22 -14.73 -8.96
N GLN A 50 -15.25 -15.60 -9.97
CA GLN A 50 -14.52 -15.39 -11.21
C GLN A 50 -15.14 -14.21 -11.99
N PRO A 51 -14.41 -13.12 -12.22
CA PRO A 51 -14.88 -11.99 -13.01
C PRO A 51 -14.86 -12.35 -14.50
N ARG A 52 -15.80 -11.80 -15.28
CA ARG A 52 -15.84 -11.99 -16.75
C ARG A 52 -14.75 -11.21 -17.48
N ILE A 53 -14.39 -10.03 -16.97
CA ILE A 53 -13.43 -9.10 -17.58
C ILE A 53 -12.61 -8.46 -16.46
N MET A 54 -11.28 -8.49 -16.59
CA MET A 54 -10.37 -7.84 -15.64
C MET A 54 -9.09 -7.37 -16.37
N PRO A 55 -9.05 -6.12 -16.86
CA PRO A 55 -7.88 -5.61 -17.58
C PRO A 55 -6.71 -5.37 -16.62
N ASN A 56 -5.48 -5.43 -17.15
CA ASN A 56 -4.29 -5.08 -16.40
C ASN A 56 -4.24 -3.57 -16.13
N LEU A 57 -3.64 -3.21 -15.00
CA LEU A 57 -3.32 -1.83 -14.65
C LEU A 57 -2.07 -1.37 -15.39
N THR A 58 -1.98 -0.06 -15.58
CA THR A 58 -0.79 0.65 -16.05
C THR A 58 -0.31 1.61 -14.96
N TRP A 59 1.00 1.80 -14.84
CA TRP A 59 1.54 2.75 -13.88
C TRP A 59 1.14 4.19 -14.22
N SER A 60 0.82 4.98 -13.20
CA SER A 60 0.55 6.41 -13.32
C SER A 60 1.41 7.16 -12.32
N TRP A 61 2.32 7.99 -12.82
CA TRP A 61 3.20 8.82 -11.98
C TRP A 61 2.42 9.83 -11.13
N ARG A 62 1.28 10.31 -11.63
CA ARG A 62 0.41 11.21 -10.87
C ARG A 62 -0.14 10.52 -9.63
N LEU A 63 -0.70 9.32 -9.78
CA LEU A 63 -1.23 8.54 -8.65
C LEU A 63 -0.12 8.11 -7.70
N ALA A 64 1.08 7.79 -8.21
CA ALA A 64 2.22 7.48 -7.37
C ALA A 64 2.63 8.66 -6.48
N SER A 65 2.63 9.88 -7.02
CA SER A 65 2.93 11.09 -6.26
C SER A 65 1.85 11.41 -5.21
N GLU A 66 0.57 11.20 -5.54
CA GLU A 66 -0.54 11.34 -4.59
C GLU A 66 -0.45 10.31 -3.45
N ALA A 67 -0.07 9.07 -3.77
CA ALA A 67 0.16 8.01 -2.79
C ALA A 67 1.35 8.33 -1.87
N GLU A 68 2.46 8.85 -2.41
CA GLU A 68 3.61 9.30 -1.63
C GLU A 68 3.23 10.45 -0.68
N ALA A 69 2.54 11.47 -1.20
CA ALA A 69 2.06 12.59 -0.40
C ALA A 69 1.06 12.16 0.69
N SER A 70 0.37 11.04 0.49
CA SER A 70 -0.55 10.47 1.47
C SER A 70 0.18 9.65 2.52
N ALA A 71 1.14 8.82 2.12
CA ALA A 71 2.00 8.06 3.02
C ALA A 71 2.84 8.99 3.92
N SER A 72 3.36 10.09 3.36
CA SER A 72 4.21 11.03 4.11
C SER A 72 3.49 11.73 5.27
N ARG A 73 2.15 11.79 5.25
CA ARG A 73 1.36 12.39 6.33
C ARG A 73 1.34 11.55 7.62
N CYS A 74 1.83 10.31 7.60
CA CYS A 74 1.84 9.41 8.76
C CYS A 74 0.45 9.22 9.44
N LYS A 75 -0.64 9.41 8.70
CA LYS A 75 -2.00 9.37 9.26
C LYS A 75 -2.87 8.45 8.41
N VAL A 76 -3.47 7.46 9.06
CA VAL A 76 -4.49 6.61 8.46
C VAL A 76 -5.81 6.97 9.12
N ASN A 77 -6.43 8.04 8.63
CA ASN A 77 -7.79 8.42 9.03
C ASN A 77 -8.75 7.74 8.07
N SER A 78 -9.48 6.71 8.51
CA SER A 78 -10.40 5.93 7.66
C SER A 78 -11.39 6.79 6.87
N ASP A 79 -11.78 7.94 7.44
CA ASP A 79 -12.82 8.80 6.91
C ASP A 79 -12.32 9.72 5.78
N GLU A 80 -10.99 9.84 5.63
CA GLU A 80 -10.33 10.66 4.61
C GLU A 80 -9.75 9.82 3.46
N ILE A 81 -9.86 8.49 3.51
CA ILE A 81 -9.32 7.59 2.48
C ILE A 81 -10.35 7.47 1.35
N PRO A 82 -10.05 7.93 0.13
CA PRO A 82 -10.92 7.70 -1.01
C PRO A 82 -11.09 6.19 -1.24
N ALA A 83 -12.29 5.75 -1.63
CA ALA A 83 -12.57 4.34 -1.91
C ALA A 83 -11.70 3.73 -3.04
N THR A 84 -10.95 4.56 -3.76
CA THR A 84 -10.01 4.17 -4.82
C THR A 84 -8.61 3.83 -4.32
N GLU A 85 -8.30 4.07 -3.05
CA GLU A 85 -6.96 3.93 -2.48
C GLU A 85 -6.82 2.71 -1.56
N ASN A 86 -5.62 2.11 -1.56
CA ASN A 86 -5.26 1.06 -0.60
C ASN A 86 -4.18 1.60 0.34
N ILE A 87 -4.52 1.81 1.62
CA ILE A 87 -3.55 2.20 2.65
C ILE A 87 -3.29 1.01 3.57
N PHE A 88 -2.03 0.62 3.70
CA PHE A 88 -1.59 -0.37 4.67
C PHE A 88 -0.87 0.31 5.83
N ALA A 89 -1.40 0.17 7.04
CA ALA A 89 -0.72 0.55 8.26
C ALA A 89 -0.45 -0.70 9.12
N SER A 90 0.81 -0.90 9.47
CA SER A 90 1.20 -1.82 10.55
C SER A 90 0.81 -1.17 11.87
N VAL A 91 -0.41 -1.43 12.35
CA VAL A 91 -0.78 -1.05 13.71
C VAL A 91 0.00 -1.96 14.67
N SER A 92 1.07 -1.43 15.27
CA SER A 92 1.72 -2.06 16.42
C SER A 92 0.71 -2.08 17.56
N ARG A 93 0.03 -3.22 17.75
CA ARG A 93 -0.80 -3.42 18.94
C ARG A 93 0.12 -3.42 20.15
N THR A 94 0.13 -2.34 20.93
CA THR A 94 0.55 -2.43 22.32
C THR A 94 -0.49 -3.27 23.04
N VAL A 95 -0.21 -4.56 23.21
CA VAL A 95 -0.95 -5.44 24.11
C VAL A 95 -0.80 -4.85 25.50
N LYS A 96 -1.93 -4.60 26.16
CA LYS A 96 -2.01 -4.05 27.50
C LYS A 96 -2.09 -5.19 28.51
#